data_AF-A0A151EC06-F1
#
_entry.id   AF-A0A151EC06-F1
#
_cell.length_a   1.000
_cell.length_b   1.000
_cell.length_c   1.000
_cell.angle_alpha   90.00
_cell.angle_beta   90.00
_cell.angle_gamma   90.00
#
_symmetry.space_group_name_H-M   'P 1'
#
loop_
_entity.id
_entity.type
_entity.pdbx_description
1 polymer ?
#
loop_
_entity_poly.entity_id
_entity_poly.type
_entity_poly.pdbx_seq_one_letter_code
_entity_poly.pdbx_strand_id
1 'polypeptide(L)'
;MAEEKKIPQIDDDIGKHPDRFYNIKGLLEKEAGFKEKPPESLEDKLKLFEYYHHPEHKFQERFMKDLGAIVRGGHPTKEKGAKYYALNSLYKILGRDTDKLEREEDIRKVLGPFMDEFLKHTTYEHWKELEEDLKKGKSDGTLYTEEEIFKFKAALFDRMIAAGADKGKGQRIMSIQALANTLKGKQRVEVESYLDTLSEDTITGYSMHTQQRIMDHYFRLEDAPKIKKYFIKQLEERNLQPKETIAHLGHTDLLSKYGRLLGKEAEEEYLPLKKE
;
A
#
# COMPACT_ATOMS: atom_id res chain seq x y z
N MET A 1 -51.75 24.69 -15.81
CA MET A 1 -50.86 23.62 -16.30
C MET A 1 -49.51 23.83 -15.65
N ALA A 2 -49.16 23.01 -14.67
CA ALA A 2 -47.84 22.95 -14.08
C ALA A 2 -47.41 21.50 -14.23
N GLU A 3 -46.34 21.27 -15.00
CA GLU A 3 -45.74 19.95 -15.15
C GLU A 3 -45.18 19.51 -13.79
N GLU A 4 -45.79 18.47 -13.22
CA GLU A 4 -45.20 17.73 -12.12
C GLU A 4 -43.88 17.14 -12.62
N LYS A 5 -42.77 17.70 -12.12
CA LYS A 5 -41.45 17.10 -12.28
C LYS A 5 -41.47 15.73 -11.62
N LYS A 6 -41.53 14.68 -12.45
CA LYS A 6 -41.28 13.30 -12.03
C LYS A 6 -39.95 13.25 -11.31
N ILE A 7 -39.99 12.84 -10.04
CA ILE A 7 -38.82 12.42 -9.27
C ILE A 7 -38.21 11.24 -10.04
N PRO A 8 -36.92 11.29 -10.43
CA PRO A 8 -36.28 10.15 -11.07
C PRO A 8 -36.31 8.96 -10.11
N GLN A 9 -36.80 7.83 -10.61
CA GLN A 9 -36.66 6.54 -9.93
C GLN A 9 -35.18 6.31 -9.67
N ILE A 10 -34.87 5.90 -8.43
CA ILE A 10 -33.54 5.42 -8.08
C ILE A 10 -33.43 4.03 -8.72
N ASP A 11 -32.62 3.93 -9.78
CA ASP A 11 -32.27 2.66 -10.39
C ASP A 11 -31.50 1.79 -9.39
N ASP A 12 -31.92 0.53 -9.28
CA ASP A 12 -31.29 -0.56 -8.53
C ASP A 12 -29.96 -1.04 -9.17
N ASP A 13 -29.22 -0.15 -9.83
CA ASP A 13 -27.98 -0.46 -10.56
C ASP A 13 -26.69 -0.22 -9.76
N ILE A 14 -26.77 -0.33 -8.43
CA ILE A 14 -25.58 -0.39 -7.54
C ILE A 14 -24.74 -1.66 -7.82
N GLY A 15 -25.29 -2.64 -8.55
CA GLY A 15 -24.60 -3.87 -8.97
C GLY A 15 -23.86 -3.81 -10.31
N LYS A 16 -23.93 -2.72 -11.11
CA LYS A 16 -23.41 -2.73 -12.49
C LYS A 16 -22.11 -1.95 -12.75
N HIS A 17 -21.55 -1.29 -11.74
CA HIS A 17 -20.26 -0.61 -11.87
C HIS A 17 -19.33 -0.85 -10.66
N PRO A 18 -18.76 -2.06 -10.52
CA PRO A 18 -17.69 -2.32 -9.54
C PRO A 18 -16.42 -1.49 -9.80
N ASP A 19 -16.29 -0.91 -10.99
CA ASP A 19 -15.07 -0.23 -11.50
C ASP A 19 -14.89 1.21 -10.99
N ARG A 20 -15.73 1.66 -10.05
CA ARG A 20 -15.63 3.00 -9.44
C ARG A 20 -15.16 2.99 -7.98
N PHE A 21 -14.71 1.85 -7.48
CA PHE A 21 -14.14 1.72 -6.15
C PHE A 21 -12.63 1.52 -6.23
N TYR A 22 -11.90 2.30 -5.44
CA TYR A 22 -10.44 2.42 -5.46
C TYR A 22 -9.75 1.12 -5.00
N ASN A 23 -9.68 0.12 -5.89
CA ASN A 23 -8.72 -0.98 -5.79
C ASN A 23 -7.33 -0.40 -6.04
N ILE A 24 -6.28 -0.77 -5.29
CA ILE A 24 -4.91 -0.34 -5.63
C ILE A 24 -4.55 -0.70 -7.07
N LYS A 25 -4.97 -1.86 -7.60
CA LYS A 25 -4.85 -2.18 -9.03
C LYS A 25 -5.63 -1.20 -9.91
N GLY A 26 -6.86 -0.85 -9.55
CA GLY A 26 -7.69 0.13 -10.27
C GLY A 26 -7.20 1.58 -10.15
N LEU A 27 -6.56 1.94 -9.04
CA LEU A 27 -5.83 3.19 -8.80
C LEU A 27 -4.63 3.28 -9.73
N LEU A 28 -3.88 2.18 -9.86
CA LEU A 28 -2.76 2.08 -10.78
C LEU A 28 -3.23 2.08 -12.24
N GLU A 29 -4.29 1.36 -12.58
CA GLU A 29 -4.86 1.33 -13.94
C GLU A 29 -5.42 2.69 -14.37
N LYS A 30 -6.11 3.39 -13.46
CA LYS A 30 -6.76 4.68 -13.72
C LYS A 30 -5.80 5.87 -13.73
N GLU A 31 -4.84 5.92 -12.80
CA GLU A 31 -3.93 7.08 -12.66
C GLU A 31 -2.57 6.84 -13.33
N ALA A 32 -2.11 5.60 -13.50
CA ALA A 32 -0.84 5.27 -14.13
C ALA A 32 -0.96 4.86 -15.60
N GLY A 33 -2.13 5.06 -16.23
CA GLY A 33 -2.40 4.61 -17.59
C GLY A 33 -1.86 3.19 -17.82
N PHE A 34 -1.98 2.35 -16.79
CA PHE A 34 -1.30 1.06 -16.70
C PHE A 34 -1.89 0.22 -17.82
N LYS A 35 -1.20 0.21 -18.95
CA LYS A 35 -1.62 -0.59 -20.08
C LYS A 35 -1.45 -2.02 -19.61
N GLU A 36 -2.48 -2.84 -19.83
CA GLU A 36 -2.47 -4.28 -19.53
C GLU A 36 -1.22 -4.98 -20.13
N LYS A 37 -0.59 -4.34 -21.13
CA LYS A 37 0.74 -4.67 -21.63
C LYS A 37 1.74 -3.53 -21.42
N PRO A 38 2.89 -3.79 -20.78
CA PRO A 38 3.97 -2.80 -20.70
C PRO A 38 4.47 -2.44 -22.11
N PRO A 39 4.95 -1.21 -22.34
CA PRO A 39 5.57 -0.83 -23.60
C PRO A 39 6.66 -1.84 -24.00
N GLU A 40 6.72 -2.20 -25.28
CA GLU A 40 7.66 -3.21 -25.77
C GLU A 40 9.11 -2.69 -25.73
N SER A 41 9.31 -1.41 -26.03
CA SER A 41 10.63 -0.79 -26.07
C SER A 41 11.06 -0.27 -24.70
N LEU A 42 12.35 -0.44 -24.37
CA LEU A 42 12.90 0.11 -23.12
C LEU A 42 12.83 1.64 -23.06
N GLU A 43 12.96 2.31 -24.20
CA GLU A 43 12.89 3.76 -24.28
C GLU A 43 11.50 4.28 -23.87
N ASP A 44 10.44 3.62 -24.33
CA ASP A 44 9.08 3.99 -23.96
C ASP A 44 8.78 3.68 -22.49
N LYS A 45 9.35 2.58 -21.95
CA LYS A 45 9.28 2.27 -20.52
C LYS A 45 9.96 3.35 -19.67
N LEU A 46 11.14 3.84 -20.09
CA LEU A 46 11.87 4.89 -19.38
C LEU A 46 11.17 6.24 -19.46
N LYS A 47 10.60 6.62 -20.62
CA LYS A 47 9.76 7.82 -20.74
C LYS A 47 8.53 7.77 -19.84
N LEU A 48 7.89 6.59 -19.75
CA LEU A 48 6.77 6.37 -18.84
C LEU A 48 7.22 6.49 -17.37
N PHE A 49 8.38 5.91 -17.03
CA PHE A 49 8.97 6.05 -15.70
C PHE A 49 9.25 7.52 -15.34
N GLU A 50 9.86 8.27 -16.25
CA GLU A 50 10.17 9.69 -16.09
C GLU A 50 8.90 10.52 -15.87
N TYR A 51 7.86 10.27 -16.66
CA TYR A 51 6.56 10.93 -16.54
C TYR A 51 5.99 10.78 -15.11
N TYR A 52 6.11 9.61 -14.50
CA TYR A 52 5.59 9.36 -13.14
C TYR A 52 6.46 9.91 -12.00
N HIS A 53 7.75 10.10 -12.26
CA HIS A 53 8.69 10.65 -11.28
C HIS A 53 8.94 12.14 -11.48
N HIS A 54 8.28 12.76 -12.46
CA HIS A 54 8.38 14.19 -12.68
C HIS A 54 7.79 14.96 -11.47
N PRO A 55 8.48 15.97 -10.91
CA PRO A 55 8.04 16.69 -9.72
C PRO A 55 6.67 17.37 -9.84
N GLU A 56 6.26 17.69 -11.07
CA GLU A 56 4.96 18.31 -11.36
C GLU A 56 3.82 17.29 -11.47
N HIS A 57 4.14 15.99 -11.55
CA HIS A 57 3.15 14.94 -11.69
C HIS A 57 2.60 14.52 -10.33
N LYS A 58 1.29 14.68 -10.12
CA LYS A 58 0.62 14.43 -8.83
C LYS A 58 0.30 12.96 -8.56
N PHE A 59 0.84 12.04 -9.35
CA PHE A 59 0.52 10.61 -9.23
C PHE A 59 0.88 10.06 -7.86
N GLN A 60 2.12 10.25 -7.41
CA GLN A 60 2.56 9.75 -6.11
C GLN A 60 1.76 10.40 -4.97
N GLU A 61 1.48 11.70 -5.06
CA GLU A 61 0.66 12.43 -4.08
C GLU A 61 -0.77 11.85 -3.99
N ARG A 62 -1.42 11.61 -5.14
CA ARG A 62 -2.78 11.03 -5.21
C ARG A 62 -2.80 9.59 -4.73
N PHE A 63 -1.86 8.77 -5.19
CA PHE A 63 -1.73 7.38 -4.76
C PHE A 63 -1.56 7.27 -3.23
N MET A 64 -0.69 8.10 -2.65
CA MET A 64 -0.50 8.16 -1.20
C MET A 64 -1.74 8.66 -0.46
N LYS A 65 -2.46 9.62 -1.04
CA LYS A 65 -3.72 10.13 -0.49
C LYS A 65 -4.81 9.05 -0.47
N ASP A 66 -4.95 8.29 -1.55
CA ASP A 66 -5.98 7.27 -1.69
C ASP A 66 -5.68 6.04 -0.80
N LEU A 67 -4.41 5.61 -0.74
CA LEU A 67 -3.95 4.61 0.22
C LEU A 67 -4.16 5.08 1.67
N GLY A 68 -3.86 6.36 1.94
CA GLY A 68 -4.14 7.00 3.22
C GLY A 68 -5.63 6.97 3.57
N ALA A 69 -6.52 7.13 2.60
CA ALA A 69 -7.95 7.06 2.81
C ALA A 69 -8.42 5.64 3.19
N ILE A 70 -7.90 4.60 2.52
CA ILE A 70 -8.20 3.19 2.82
C ILE A 70 -7.76 2.84 4.25
N VAL A 71 -6.54 3.23 4.64
CA VAL A 71 -5.96 2.85 5.93
C VAL A 71 -6.50 3.70 7.07
N ARG A 72 -6.46 5.03 6.95
CA ARG A 72 -6.80 5.97 8.04
C ARG A 72 -8.29 6.36 8.08
N GLY A 73 -9.04 6.15 7.00
CA GLY A 73 -10.47 6.46 6.92
C GLY A 73 -10.80 7.89 6.52
N GLY A 74 -10.00 8.47 5.61
CA GLY A 74 -10.03 9.89 5.26
C GLY A 74 -10.59 10.25 3.87
N HIS A 75 -11.52 9.50 3.28
CA HIS A 75 -12.15 9.97 2.04
C HIS A 75 -13.40 10.84 2.34
N PRO A 76 -13.61 11.98 1.63
CA PRO A 76 -14.82 12.82 1.79
C PRO A 76 -16.15 12.12 1.46
N THR A 77 -16.10 10.86 1.00
CA THR A 77 -17.22 10.10 0.46
C THR A 77 -17.56 8.92 1.35
N LYS A 78 -18.24 9.15 2.50
CA LYS A 78 -19.00 8.20 3.35
C LYS A 78 -18.36 6.85 3.80
N GLU A 79 -17.24 6.41 3.26
CA GLU A 79 -16.61 5.13 3.55
C GLU A 79 -15.62 5.25 4.71
N LYS A 80 -15.61 4.22 5.54
CA LYS A 80 -14.82 4.13 6.77
C LYS A 80 -13.57 3.31 6.46
N GLY A 81 -12.39 3.81 6.82
CA GLY A 81 -11.13 3.08 6.61
C GLY A 81 -10.82 2.07 7.72
N ALA A 82 -9.78 1.27 7.53
CA ALA A 82 -9.36 0.21 8.45
C ALA A 82 -9.21 0.69 9.90
N LYS A 83 -8.53 1.83 10.12
CA LYS A 83 -8.35 2.41 11.45
C LYS A 83 -9.68 2.74 12.13
N TYR A 84 -10.66 3.25 11.39
CA TYR A 84 -11.98 3.59 11.95
C TYR A 84 -12.66 2.36 12.58
N TYR A 85 -12.61 1.22 11.89
CA TYR A 85 -13.22 -0.02 12.41
C TYR A 85 -12.50 -0.52 13.65
N ALA A 86 -11.17 -0.45 13.70
CA ALA A 86 -10.38 -0.77 14.88
C ALA A 86 -10.76 0.11 16.08
N LEU A 87 -10.84 1.43 15.87
CA LEU A 87 -11.23 2.37 16.92
C LEU A 87 -12.66 2.10 17.40
N ASN A 88 -13.60 1.85 16.50
CA ASN A 88 -14.98 1.51 16.87
C ASN A 88 -15.05 0.22 17.70
N SER A 89 -14.28 -0.81 17.36
CA SER A 89 -14.15 -2.02 18.18
C SER A 89 -13.53 -1.71 19.55
N LEU A 90 -12.48 -0.89 19.58
CA LEU A 90 -11.82 -0.47 20.81
C LEU A 90 -12.79 0.27 21.74
N TYR A 91 -13.58 1.23 21.22
CA TYR A 91 -14.57 1.95 22.01
C TYR A 91 -15.72 1.07 22.54
N LYS A 92 -16.08 0.01 21.82
CA LYS A 92 -17.09 -0.96 22.28
C LYS A 92 -16.57 -1.85 23.41
N ILE A 93 -15.28 -2.16 23.39
CA ILE A 93 -14.62 -3.00 24.40
C ILE A 93 -14.25 -2.16 25.62
N LEU A 94 -13.67 -0.98 25.39
CA LEU A 94 -13.21 -0.03 26.39
C LEU A 94 -14.08 1.22 26.35
N GLY A 95 -14.92 1.39 27.36
CA GLY A 95 -15.86 2.51 27.39
C GLY A 95 -15.17 3.86 27.61
N ARG A 96 -14.18 3.94 28.50
CA ARG A 96 -13.48 5.19 28.88
C ARG A 96 -11.96 5.08 28.73
N ASP A 97 -11.28 6.23 28.75
CA ASP A 97 -9.82 6.33 28.56
C ASP A 97 -8.99 5.55 29.60
N THR A 98 -9.57 5.24 30.76
CA THR A 98 -8.88 4.56 31.86
C THR A 98 -8.87 3.04 31.75
N ASP A 99 -9.70 2.47 30.88
CA ASP A 99 -9.87 1.03 30.78
C ASP A 99 -8.70 0.41 29.98
N LYS A 100 -8.31 -0.81 30.38
CA LYS A 100 -7.17 -1.54 29.81
C LYS A 100 -7.62 -2.77 29.03
N LEU A 101 -6.90 -3.08 27.96
CA LEU A 101 -7.09 -4.31 27.18
C LEU A 101 -6.42 -5.50 27.86
N GLU A 102 -7.14 -6.24 28.70
CA GLU A 102 -6.55 -7.35 29.48
C GLU A 102 -6.58 -8.71 28.75
N ARG A 103 -7.52 -8.92 27.82
CA ARG A 103 -7.74 -10.21 27.15
C ARG A 103 -7.24 -10.19 25.70
N GLU A 104 -6.58 -11.27 25.29
CA GLU A 104 -6.10 -11.42 23.90
C GLU A 104 -7.23 -11.43 22.88
N GLU A 105 -8.39 -11.99 23.22
CA GLU A 105 -9.59 -12.01 22.39
C GLU A 105 -10.08 -10.60 22.05
N ASP A 106 -9.98 -9.67 23.01
CA ASP A 106 -10.40 -8.29 22.80
C ASP A 106 -9.43 -7.56 21.85
N ILE A 107 -8.14 -7.87 21.93
CA ILE A 107 -7.13 -7.35 21.01
C ILE A 107 -7.37 -7.86 19.59
N ARG A 108 -7.74 -9.13 19.44
CA ARG A 108 -8.14 -9.71 18.13
C ARG A 108 -9.38 -9.02 17.57
N LYS A 109 -10.36 -8.66 18.40
CA LYS A 109 -11.55 -7.91 17.99
C LYS A 109 -11.25 -6.46 17.57
N VAL A 110 -10.17 -5.87 18.06
CA VAL A 110 -9.69 -4.55 17.62
C VAL A 110 -8.95 -4.67 16.28
N LEU A 111 -7.99 -5.58 16.17
CA LEU A 111 -7.11 -5.70 14.99
C LEU A 111 -7.74 -6.46 13.82
N GLY A 112 -8.66 -7.38 14.07
CA GLY A 112 -9.34 -8.18 13.04
C GLY A 112 -10.04 -7.31 11.99
N PRO A 113 -10.97 -6.41 12.39
CA PRO A 113 -11.66 -5.52 11.48
C PRO A 113 -10.73 -4.57 10.71
N PHE A 114 -9.60 -4.19 11.31
CA PHE A 114 -8.57 -3.40 10.63
C PHE A 114 -8.02 -4.16 9.41
N MET A 115 -7.57 -5.40 9.64
CA MET A 115 -7.03 -6.25 8.59
C MET A 115 -8.09 -6.57 7.54
N ASP A 116 -9.32 -6.84 7.95
CA ASP A 116 -10.41 -7.17 7.03
C ASP A 116 -10.71 -6.05 6.06
N GLU A 117 -10.83 -4.81 6.55
CA GLU A 117 -11.10 -3.68 5.68
C GLU A 117 -9.89 -3.38 4.78
N PHE A 118 -8.65 -3.48 5.30
CA PHE A 118 -7.46 -3.33 4.47
C PHE A 118 -7.37 -4.39 3.36
N LEU A 119 -7.52 -5.68 3.71
CA LEU A 119 -7.40 -6.79 2.76
C LEU A 119 -8.50 -6.76 1.71
N LYS A 120 -9.72 -6.39 2.10
CA LYS A 120 -10.84 -6.18 1.17
C LYS A 120 -10.53 -5.14 0.09
N HIS A 121 -9.93 -4.01 0.45
CA HIS A 121 -9.59 -2.95 -0.52
C HIS A 121 -8.30 -3.22 -1.31
N THR A 122 -7.41 -4.06 -0.79
CA THR A 122 -6.08 -4.33 -1.39
C THR A 122 -6.01 -5.62 -2.21
N THR A 123 -6.90 -6.59 -1.97
CA THR A 123 -6.89 -7.91 -2.65
C THR A 123 -8.19 -8.26 -3.40
N TYR A 124 -9.21 -7.40 -3.28
CA TYR A 124 -10.48 -7.29 -4.01
C TYR A 124 -11.24 -8.60 -4.37
N GLU A 125 -10.76 -9.44 -5.29
CA GLU A 125 -11.55 -10.54 -5.86
C GLU A 125 -11.40 -11.85 -5.10
N HIS A 126 -10.18 -12.18 -4.68
CA HIS A 126 -9.94 -13.41 -3.95
C HIS A 126 -10.18 -13.28 -2.46
N TRP A 127 -10.29 -12.06 -1.89
CA TRP A 127 -10.51 -11.95 -0.45
C TRP A 127 -11.85 -12.52 -0.03
N LYS A 128 -12.93 -12.21 -0.77
CA LYS A 128 -14.25 -12.74 -0.46
C LYS A 128 -14.31 -14.26 -0.68
N GLU A 129 -13.75 -14.75 -1.78
CA GLU A 129 -13.66 -16.18 -2.08
C GLU A 129 -12.85 -16.91 -1.00
N LEU A 130 -11.70 -16.36 -0.62
CA LEU A 130 -10.83 -16.87 0.43
C LEU A 130 -11.50 -16.81 1.80
N GLU A 131 -12.25 -15.73 2.09
CA GLU A 131 -13.03 -15.61 3.32
C GLU A 131 -14.16 -16.66 3.37
N GLU A 132 -14.82 -16.91 2.25
CA GLU A 132 -15.80 -17.97 2.10
C GLU A 132 -15.17 -19.36 2.23
N ASP A 133 -14.00 -19.58 1.66
CA ASP A 133 -13.28 -20.86 1.76
C ASP A 133 -12.75 -21.11 3.18
N LEU A 134 -12.26 -20.06 3.86
CA LEU A 134 -11.92 -20.10 5.28
C LEU A 134 -13.15 -20.42 6.15
N LYS A 135 -14.35 -20.02 5.73
CA LYS A 135 -15.62 -20.39 6.40
C LYS A 135 -16.09 -21.81 6.08
N LYS A 136 -15.78 -22.34 4.89
CA LYS A 136 -16.10 -23.72 4.48
C LYS A 136 -15.29 -24.78 5.22
N GLY A 137 -14.12 -24.41 5.75
CA GLY A 137 -13.31 -25.27 6.60
C GLY A 137 -12.14 -25.94 5.88
N LYS A 138 -11.49 -26.86 6.58
CA LYS A 138 -10.30 -27.61 6.17
C LYS A 138 -10.69 -28.77 5.26
N SER A 139 -9.70 -29.32 4.54
CA SER A 139 -9.86 -30.46 3.64
C SER A 139 -10.33 -31.75 4.32
N ASP A 140 -10.26 -31.82 5.65
CA ASP A 140 -10.73 -32.91 6.49
C ASP A 140 -12.19 -32.72 6.99
N GLY A 141 -12.85 -31.64 6.58
CA GLY A 141 -14.23 -31.30 6.98
C GLY A 141 -14.36 -30.56 8.32
N THR A 142 -13.25 -30.20 8.98
CA THR A 142 -13.27 -29.39 10.22
C THR A 142 -13.27 -27.89 9.92
N LEU A 143 -13.82 -27.05 10.80
CA LEU A 143 -13.80 -25.59 10.61
C LEU A 143 -12.50 -24.96 11.13
N TYR A 144 -12.05 -23.88 10.49
CA TYR A 144 -10.98 -23.05 11.06
C TYR A 144 -11.49 -22.29 12.28
N THR A 145 -10.68 -22.26 13.33
CA THR A 145 -10.95 -21.45 14.53
C THR A 145 -10.77 -19.96 14.24
N GLU A 146 -11.42 -19.10 15.03
CA GLU A 146 -11.23 -17.64 14.94
C GLU A 146 -9.75 -17.24 15.09
N GLU A 147 -8.99 -17.99 15.91
CA GLU A 147 -7.56 -17.80 16.09
C GLU A 147 -6.75 -18.14 14.84
N GLU A 148 -7.05 -19.26 14.18
CA GLU A 148 -6.38 -19.65 12.94
C GLU A 148 -6.65 -18.65 11.82
N ILE A 149 -7.90 -18.21 11.69
CA ILE A 149 -8.30 -17.18 10.72
C ILE A 149 -7.57 -15.86 11.01
N PHE A 150 -7.50 -15.45 12.28
CA PHE A 150 -6.78 -14.23 12.68
C PHE A 150 -5.28 -14.33 12.36
N LYS A 151 -4.62 -15.44 12.70
CA LYS A 151 -3.19 -15.66 12.40
C LYS A 151 -2.93 -15.65 10.90
N PHE A 152 -3.83 -16.22 10.11
CA PHE A 152 -3.74 -16.18 8.65
C PHE A 152 -3.85 -14.75 8.11
N LYS A 153 -4.87 -13.99 8.55
CA LYS A 153 -5.06 -12.57 8.22
C LYS A 153 -3.82 -11.74 8.58
N ALA A 154 -3.32 -11.92 9.81
CA ALA A 154 -2.13 -11.26 10.32
C ALA A 154 -0.90 -11.57 9.45
N ALA A 155 -0.68 -12.84 9.11
CA ALA A 155 0.43 -13.24 8.25
C ALA A 155 0.31 -12.67 6.82
N LEU A 156 -0.89 -12.62 6.26
CA LEU A 156 -1.12 -12.04 4.93
C LEU A 156 -0.89 -10.53 4.95
N PHE A 157 -1.45 -9.83 5.93
CA PHE A 157 -1.23 -8.40 6.16
C PHE A 157 0.25 -8.07 6.38
N ASP A 158 0.93 -8.80 7.27
CA ASP A 158 2.37 -8.63 7.55
C ASP A 158 3.19 -8.81 6.28
N ARG A 159 2.89 -9.82 5.45
CA ARG A 159 3.57 -10.02 4.16
C ARG A 159 3.39 -8.84 3.22
N MET A 160 2.20 -8.25 3.17
CA MET A 160 1.89 -7.12 2.28
C MET A 160 2.61 -5.83 2.68
N ILE A 161 2.88 -5.64 3.98
CA ILE A 161 3.63 -4.46 4.47
C ILE A 161 5.14 -4.74 4.49
N ALA A 162 5.57 -5.92 4.93
CA ALA A 162 6.99 -6.28 5.04
C ALA A 162 7.66 -6.42 3.67
N ALA A 163 6.92 -6.73 2.61
CA ALA A 163 7.46 -6.82 1.25
C ALA A 163 7.88 -5.47 0.62
N GLY A 164 7.66 -4.35 1.33
CA GLY A 164 8.21 -3.03 0.98
C GLY A 164 9.28 -2.51 1.94
N ALA A 165 9.53 -3.21 3.05
CA ALA A 165 10.59 -2.84 3.99
C ALA A 165 11.92 -3.45 3.52
N ASP A 166 12.82 -2.56 3.09
CA ASP A 166 14.10 -2.90 2.49
C ASP A 166 14.93 -3.92 3.29
N LYS A 167 15.75 -4.71 2.59
CA LYS A 167 16.63 -5.81 3.07
C LYS A 167 17.71 -5.42 4.09
N GLY A 168 17.59 -4.27 4.77
CA GLY A 168 18.63 -3.77 5.68
C GLY A 168 18.13 -2.96 6.88
N LYS A 169 16.86 -2.57 6.94
CA LYS A 169 16.30 -1.86 8.10
C LYS A 169 14.91 -2.39 8.39
N GLY A 170 14.89 -3.60 8.95
CA GLY A 170 13.73 -4.08 9.68
C GLY A 170 13.47 -3.15 10.88
N GLN A 171 12.75 -2.07 10.65
CA GLN A 171 11.62 -1.87 11.54
C GLN A 171 10.80 -3.14 11.33
N ARG A 172 11.02 -4.09 12.25
CA ARG A 172 10.08 -5.17 12.45
C ARG A 172 8.78 -4.41 12.63
N ILE A 173 7.94 -4.38 11.60
CA ILE A 173 6.51 -4.37 11.82
C ILE A 173 6.39 -5.51 12.81
N MET A 174 6.19 -5.16 14.09
CA MET A 174 5.93 -6.17 15.09
C MET A 174 4.83 -6.97 14.43
N SER A 175 5.07 -8.26 14.14
CA SER A 175 4.07 -9.08 13.47
C SER A 175 2.74 -8.78 14.13
N ILE A 176 1.62 -8.70 13.40
CA ILE A 176 0.36 -8.29 14.06
C ILE A 176 0.09 -9.12 15.34
N GLN A 177 0.64 -10.34 15.42
CA GLN A 177 0.75 -11.14 16.63
C GLN A 177 1.62 -10.55 17.76
N ALA A 178 2.84 -10.08 17.47
CA ALA A 178 3.67 -9.34 18.42
C ALA A 178 3.03 -8.00 18.81
N LEU A 179 2.42 -7.27 17.87
CA LEU A 179 1.63 -6.08 18.19
C LEU A 179 0.50 -6.43 19.16
N ALA A 180 -0.23 -7.51 18.90
CA ALA A 180 -1.29 -7.97 19.79
C ALA A 180 -0.78 -8.22 21.23
N ASN A 181 0.42 -8.78 21.38
CA ASN A 181 1.03 -8.96 22.70
C ASN A 181 1.42 -7.61 23.36
N THR A 182 1.86 -6.62 22.59
CA THR A 182 2.23 -5.30 23.14
C THR A 182 1.04 -4.44 23.56
N LEU A 183 -0.13 -4.66 22.97
CA LEU A 183 -1.36 -3.93 23.31
C LEU A 183 -2.01 -4.43 24.61
N LYS A 184 -1.59 -5.60 25.12
CA LYS A 184 -2.13 -6.16 26.36
C LYS A 184 -1.74 -5.31 27.57
N GLY A 185 -2.72 -4.99 28.42
CA GLY A 185 -2.57 -4.15 29.61
C GLY A 185 -2.42 -2.65 29.31
N LYS A 186 -2.51 -2.24 28.04
CA LYS A 186 -2.42 -0.84 27.61
C LYS A 186 -3.76 -0.13 27.74
N GLN A 187 -3.71 1.16 28.08
CA GLN A 187 -4.89 2.01 28.12
C GLN A 187 -5.37 2.36 26.70
N ARG A 188 -6.64 2.76 26.57
CA ARG A 188 -7.23 3.17 25.28
C ARG A 188 -6.36 4.15 24.51
N VAL A 189 -5.92 5.24 25.16
CA VAL A 189 -5.10 6.29 24.53
C VAL A 189 -3.78 5.74 23.97
N GLU A 190 -3.14 4.82 24.70
CA GLU A 190 -1.91 4.18 24.22
C GLU A 190 -2.20 3.32 22.99
N VAL A 191 -3.30 2.56 22.99
CA VAL A 191 -3.70 1.69 21.87
C VAL A 191 -4.07 2.52 20.64
N GLU A 192 -4.77 3.64 20.81
CA GLU A 192 -5.06 4.58 19.72
C GLU A 192 -3.77 5.11 19.07
N SER A 193 -2.78 5.49 19.89
CA SER A 193 -1.47 5.91 19.39
C SER A 193 -0.74 4.81 18.63
N TYR A 194 -0.82 3.55 19.07
CA TYR A 194 -0.25 2.43 18.32
C TYR A 194 -0.95 2.20 16.98
N LEU A 195 -2.27 2.38 16.92
CA LEU A 195 -3.04 2.26 15.67
C LEU A 195 -2.69 3.37 14.68
N ASP A 196 -2.34 4.57 15.15
CA ASP A 196 -1.79 5.64 14.31
C ASP A 196 -0.48 5.20 13.67
N THR A 197 0.50 4.79 14.47
CA THR A 197 1.80 4.32 13.96
C THR A 197 1.64 3.15 12.99
N LEU A 198 0.82 2.15 13.34
CA LEU A 198 0.51 1.03 12.44
C LEU A 198 -0.06 1.51 11.11
N SER A 199 -0.91 2.53 11.12
CA SER A 199 -1.50 3.11 9.90
C SER A 199 -0.44 3.78 9.03
N GLU A 200 0.51 4.50 9.62
CA GLU A 200 1.62 5.13 8.88
C GLU A 200 2.58 4.11 8.29
N ASP A 201 2.93 3.08 9.06
CA ASP A 201 3.78 1.97 8.61
C ASP A 201 3.13 1.20 7.46
N THR A 202 1.81 0.97 7.57
CA THR A 202 1.02 0.28 6.52
C THR A 202 1.03 1.08 5.21
N ILE A 203 0.79 2.40 5.28
CA ILE A 203 0.79 3.27 4.09
C ILE A 203 2.18 3.28 3.45
N THR A 204 3.23 3.40 4.26
CA THR A 204 4.60 3.50 3.77
C THR A 204 5.07 2.18 3.14
N GLY A 205 4.98 1.08 3.87
CA GLY A 205 5.44 -0.23 3.41
C GLY A 205 4.68 -0.70 2.17
N TYR A 206 3.36 -0.51 2.15
CA TYR A 206 2.56 -0.90 0.99
C TYR A 206 2.83 -0.03 -0.23
N SER A 207 3.01 1.29 -0.06
CA SER A 207 3.38 2.18 -1.15
C SER A 207 4.69 1.76 -1.83
N MET A 208 5.72 1.47 -1.02
CA MET A 208 7.00 0.97 -1.52
C MET A 208 6.86 -0.37 -2.25
N HIS A 209 6.09 -1.31 -1.68
CA HIS A 209 5.86 -2.61 -2.31
C HIS A 209 5.14 -2.49 -3.66
N THR A 210 4.12 -1.65 -3.72
CA THR A 210 3.37 -1.39 -4.95
C THR A 210 4.26 -0.76 -6.01
N GLN A 211 5.04 0.27 -5.65
CA GLN A 211 6.02 0.87 -6.55
C GLN A 211 7.01 -0.19 -7.06
N GLN A 212 7.56 -1.02 -6.18
CA GLN A 212 8.48 -2.08 -6.55
C GLN A 212 7.88 -3.07 -7.56
N ARG A 213 6.65 -3.53 -7.34
CA ARG A 213 5.96 -4.45 -8.24
C ARG A 213 5.67 -3.84 -9.60
N ILE A 214 5.35 -2.55 -9.65
CA ILE A 214 5.20 -1.81 -10.90
C ILE A 214 6.55 -1.82 -11.64
N MET A 215 7.63 -1.50 -10.94
CA MET A 215 8.97 -1.51 -11.52
C MET A 215 9.35 -2.89 -12.10
N ASP A 216 9.11 -3.96 -11.35
CA ASP A 216 9.39 -5.33 -11.83
C ASP A 216 8.47 -5.78 -12.97
N HIS A 217 7.26 -5.23 -13.07
CA HIS A 217 6.35 -5.52 -14.17
C HIS A 217 6.82 -4.87 -15.49
N TYR A 218 7.29 -3.63 -15.43
CA TYR A 218 7.76 -2.91 -16.62
C TYR A 218 9.20 -3.30 -16.99
N PHE A 219 10.08 -3.46 -16.01
CA PHE A 219 11.51 -3.64 -16.21
C PHE A 219 11.95 -5.01 -15.72
N ARG A 220 12.55 -5.79 -16.63
CA ARG A 220 13.10 -7.10 -16.30
C ARG A 220 14.55 -6.96 -15.86
N LEU A 221 15.07 -7.98 -15.19
CA LEU A 221 16.50 -8.01 -14.82
C LEU A 221 17.43 -7.84 -16.04
N GLU A 222 17.02 -8.37 -17.19
CA GLU A 222 17.71 -8.25 -18.47
C GLU A 222 17.85 -6.79 -18.96
N ASP A 223 16.98 -5.88 -18.49
CA ASP A 223 17.01 -4.47 -18.85
C ASP A 223 18.10 -3.70 -18.06
N ALA A 224 18.63 -4.25 -16.97
CA ALA A 224 19.56 -3.56 -16.06
C ALA A 224 20.78 -2.93 -16.76
N PRO A 225 21.50 -3.60 -17.69
CA PRO A 225 22.65 -2.98 -18.37
C PRO A 225 22.26 -1.77 -19.22
N LYS A 226 21.07 -1.82 -19.84
CA LYS A 226 20.57 -0.75 -20.71
C LYS A 226 20.07 0.44 -19.87
N ILE A 227 19.35 0.16 -18.78
CA ILE A 227 18.94 1.18 -17.79
C ILE A 227 20.16 1.90 -17.24
N LYS A 228 21.20 1.15 -16.85
CA LYS A 228 22.46 1.73 -16.35
C LYS A 228 23.10 2.67 -17.36
N LYS A 229 23.19 2.26 -18.63
CA LYS A 229 23.74 3.11 -19.70
C LYS A 229 22.91 4.39 -19.88
N TYR A 230 21.59 4.27 -19.87
CA TYR A 230 20.68 5.41 -19.96
C TYR A 230 20.84 6.37 -18.78
N PHE A 231 20.87 5.83 -17.57
CA PHE A 231 21.00 6.60 -16.33
C PHE A 231 22.34 7.35 -16.25
N ILE A 232 23.46 6.71 -16.62
CA ILE A 232 24.77 7.40 -16.70
C ILE A 232 24.71 8.57 -17.67
N LYS A 233 24.14 8.38 -18.86
CA LYS A 233 23.97 9.48 -19.84
C LYS A 233 23.15 10.64 -19.25
N GLN A 234 22.08 10.34 -18.52
CA GLN A 234 21.24 11.33 -17.85
C GLN A 234 21.95 12.11 -16.72
N LEU A 235 22.93 11.48 -16.06
CA LEU A 235 23.80 12.14 -15.09
C LEU A 235 24.82 13.05 -15.77
N GLU A 236 25.47 12.57 -16.83
CA GLU A 236 26.43 13.34 -17.64
C GLU A 236 25.78 14.60 -18.24
N GLU A 237 24.57 14.47 -18.81
CA GLU A 237 23.79 15.60 -19.35
C GLU A 237 23.49 16.67 -18.27
N ARG A 238 23.39 16.27 -17.00
CA ARG A 238 23.17 17.16 -15.84
C ARG A 238 24.46 17.58 -15.14
N ASN A 239 25.63 17.16 -15.64
CA ASN A 239 26.94 17.38 -15.02
C ASN A 239 26.99 16.84 -13.57
N LEU A 240 26.44 15.64 -13.35
CA LEU A 240 26.37 14.95 -12.06
C LEU A 240 27.07 13.58 -12.11
N GLN A 241 27.42 13.07 -10.93
CA GLN A 241 27.90 11.69 -10.71
C GLN A 241 27.30 11.10 -9.43
N PRO A 242 27.12 9.77 -9.35
CA PRO A 242 26.65 9.10 -8.14
C PRO A 242 27.64 9.26 -6.98
N LYS A 243 27.15 9.46 -5.75
CA LYS A 243 27.99 9.37 -4.53
C LYS A 243 28.52 7.96 -4.29
N GLU A 244 27.78 6.95 -4.73
CA GLU A 244 28.09 5.53 -4.54
C GLU A 244 28.21 4.80 -5.88
N THR A 245 29.04 3.77 -5.92
CA THR A 245 29.22 2.93 -7.12
C THR A 245 27.92 2.23 -7.49
N ILE A 246 27.37 2.53 -8.67
CA ILE A 246 26.16 1.89 -9.20
C ILE A 246 26.42 0.62 -10.01
N ALA A 247 27.65 0.10 -9.98
CA ALA A 247 28.09 -0.92 -10.94
C ALA A 247 27.42 -2.28 -10.76
N HIS A 248 27.07 -2.62 -9.52
CA HIS A 248 26.55 -3.92 -9.07
C HIS A 248 25.03 -3.90 -8.83
N LEU A 249 24.36 -2.78 -9.10
CA LEU A 249 22.94 -2.59 -8.82
C LEU A 249 22.07 -3.35 -9.83
N GLY A 250 20.97 -3.92 -9.34
CA GLY A 250 19.92 -4.52 -10.17
C GLY A 250 19.07 -3.45 -10.89
N HIS A 251 18.17 -3.86 -11.78
CA HIS A 251 17.30 -2.94 -12.54
C HIS A 251 16.46 -2.06 -11.59
N THR A 252 15.92 -2.65 -10.54
CA THR A 252 15.17 -1.98 -9.48
C THR A 252 15.96 -0.87 -8.81
N ASP A 253 17.16 -1.17 -8.32
CA ASP A 253 17.98 -0.20 -7.57
C ASP A 253 18.45 0.93 -8.48
N LEU A 254 18.76 0.61 -9.75
CA LEU A 254 19.10 1.60 -10.76
C LEU A 254 17.93 2.54 -11.03
N LEU A 255 16.70 2.02 -11.14
CA LEU A 255 15.52 2.84 -11.36
C LEU A 255 15.15 3.65 -10.12
N SER A 256 15.32 3.10 -8.91
CA SER A 256 15.15 3.83 -7.66
C SER A 256 16.10 5.03 -7.58
N LYS A 257 17.40 4.82 -7.85
CA LYS A 257 18.37 5.92 -7.95
C LYS A 257 17.98 6.90 -9.05
N TYR A 258 17.54 6.42 -10.22
CA TYR A 258 17.08 7.30 -11.29
C TYR A 258 15.86 8.13 -10.89
N GLY A 259 14.89 7.57 -10.18
CA GLY A 259 13.75 8.30 -9.64
C GLY A 259 14.18 9.44 -8.71
N ARG A 260 15.18 9.22 -7.85
CA ARG A 260 15.76 10.27 -6.98
C ARG A 260 16.42 11.39 -7.79
N LEU A 261 17.02 11.07 -8.94
CA LEU A 261 17.60 12.08 -9.86
C LEU A 261 16.51 12.99 -10.45
N LEU A 262 15.33 12.44 -10.72
CA LEU A 262 14.19 13.18 -11.26
C LEU A 262 13.44 13.97 -10.19
N GLY A 263 13.50 13.52 -8.94
CA GLY A 263 12.89 14.15 -7.79
C GLY A 263 13.73 15.26 -7.15
N LYS A 264 13.26 15.77 -6.01
CA LYS A 264 13.95 16.81 -5.23
C LYS A 264 15.16 16.28 -4.46
N GLU A 265 15.35 14.98 -4.42
CA GLU A 265 16.38 14.26 -3.66
C GLU A 265 17.72 14.18 -4.42
N ALA A 266 17.78 14.73 -5.64
CA ALA A 266 18.98 14.69 -6.47
C ALA A 266 20.22 15.30 -5.77
N GLU A 267 20.03 16.35 -4.98
CA GLU A 267 21.10 17.02 -4.22
C GLU A 267 21.66 16.14 -3.08
N GLU A 268 20.84 15.21 -2.56
CA GLU A 268 21.23 14.30 -1.49
C GLU A 268 21.99 13.07 -2.01
N GLU A 269 21.78 12.67 -3.26
CA GLU A 269 22.35 11.43 -3.83
C GLU A 269 23.53 11.64 -4.79
N TYR A 270 23.61 12.82 -5.43
CA TYR A 270 24.56 13.06 -6.52
C TYR A 270 25.54 14.20 -6.19
N LEU A 271 26.71 14.15 -6.82
CA LEU A 271 27.73 15.19 -6.74
C LEU A 271 27.93 15.82 -8.12
N PRO A 272 28.39 17.09 -8.20
CA PRO A 272 28.88 17.63 -9.45
C PRO A 272 29.95 16.73 -10.06
N LEU A 273 29.87 16.52 -11.38
CA LEU A 273 30.93 15.86 -12.12
C LEU A 273 32.20 16.71 -11.96
N LYS A 274 33.29 16.10 -11.47
CA LYS A 274 34.57 16.79 -11.37
C LYS A 274 35.02 17.12 -12.79
N LYS A 275 35.16 18.41 -13.09
CA LYS A 275 35.82 18.84 -14.33
C LYS A 275 37.30 18.55 -14.18
N GLU A 276 37.80 17.63 -15.00
CA GLU A 276 39.23 17.49 -15.26
C GLU A 276 39.74 18.69 -16.08
#